data_AF-A0A534PQN6-F1
#
_entry.id   AF-A0A534PQN6-F1
#
_cell.length_a   1.000
_cell.length_b   1.000
_cell.length_c   1.000
_cell.angle_alpha   90.00
_cell.angle_beta   90.00
_cell.angle_gamma   90.00
#
_symmetry.space_group_name_H-M   'P 1'
#
loop_
_entity.id
_entity.type
_entity.pdbx_description
1 polymer ?
#
loop_
_entity_poly.entity_id
_entity_poly.type
_entity_poly.pdbx_seq_one_letter_code
_entity_poly.pdbx_strand_id
1 'polypeptide(L)'
;MHLTPRDIDKLVLHGAGFLAQKRLARGVRLNYPEAVALISAQLLELIRDGRSVAELMDLGRRMLGRAQVMPGVPELIAEVQVEGTFPDGTKLVTVHHPIALEQGDAALALYGSFLPAPARSGPVAAEPLPGEVLPAAGDIELNAGRETVALRVVNRGDRPIQVGSHYPFAETNRALSFDRGRAYGMRLDVPAGTAVRFEPGESKTVQLVAFAGARVVRGGNALGEGEINPTGRARMLGNVKERGFAHEEQP
;
A
#
# COMPACT_ATOMS: atom_id res chain seq x y z
N MET A 1 -31.65 19.71 14.75
CA MET A 1 -30.43 19.62 13.91
C MET A 1 -30.77 18.80 12.67
N HIS A 2 -30.27 19.17 11.50
CA HIS A 2 -30.43 18.39 10.28
C HIS A 2 -29.23 17.43 10.14
N LEU A 3 -29.17 16.42 11.00
CA LEU A 3 -28.05 15.48 11.03
C LEU A 3 -28.13 14.51 9.84
N THR A 4 -27.04 14.41 9.10
CA THR A 4 -26.87 13.39 8.08
C THR A 4 -26.51 12.04 8.72
N PRO A 5 -26.67 10.90 8.03
CA PRO A 5 -26.22 9.60 8.53
C PRO A 5 -24.74 9.61 8.94
N ARG A 6 -23.89 10.32 8.18
CA ARG A 6 -22.46 10.50 8.51
C ARG A 6 -22.27 11.22 9.84
N ASP A 7 -23.07 12.24 10.13
CA ASP A 7 -22.96 12.98 11.39
C ASP A 7 -23.34 12.10 12.58
N ILE A 8 -24.34 11.24 12.39
CA ILE A 8 -24.75 10.25 13.41
C ILE A 8 -23.63 9.23 13.65
N ASP A 9 -23.01 8.70 12.60
CA ASP A 9 -21.89 7.75 12.73
C ASP A 9 -20.70 8.38 13.46
N LYS A 10 -20.37 9.64 13.16
CA LYS A 10 -19.28 10.37 13.84
C LYS A 10 -19.61 10.65 15.31
N LEU A 11 -20.88 10.90 15.63
CA LEU A 11 -21.31 11.03 17.02
C LEU A 11 -21.18 9.71 17.80
N VAL A 12 -21.56 8.59 17.19
CA VAL A 12 -21.38 7.24 17.78
C VAL A 12 -19.88 6.94 17.99
N LEU A 13 -19.05 7.24 16.99
CA LEU A 13 -17.60 7.09 17.07
C LEU A 13 -17.00 7.94 18.19
N HIS A 14 -17.40 9.22 18.31
CA HIS A 14 -16.98 10.08 19.42
C HIS A 14 -17.44 9.50 20.77
N GLY A 15 -18.66 8.98 20.88
CA GLY A 15 -19.16 8.32 22.09
C GLY A 15 -18.31 7.10 22.51
N ALA A 16 -17.91 6.27 21.55
CA ALA A 16 -16.99 5.16 21.79
C ALA A 16 -15.59 5.65 22.22
N GLY A 17 -15.08 6.71 21.58
CA GLY A 17 -13.81 7.34 21.96
C GLY A 17 -13.84 7.90 23.38
N PHE A 18 -14.91 8.61 23.77
CA PHE A 18 -15.07 9.13 25.12
C PHE A 18 -15.20 8.01 26.17
N LEU A 19 -15.85 6.89 25.83
CA LEU A 19 -15.83 5.70 26.68
C LEU A 19 -14.40 5.17 26.89
N ALA A 20 -13.58 5.12 25.84
CA ALA A 20 -12.18 4.72 25.93
C ALA A 20 -11.35 5.72 26.75
N GLN A 21 -11.57 7.03 26.59
CA GLN A 21 -10.91 8.06 27.41
C GLN A 21 -11.21 7.89 28.91
N LYS A 22 -12.48 7.63 29.28
CA LYS A 22 -12.85 7.34 30.68
C LYS A 22 -12.20 6.08 31.25
N ARG A 23 -11.93 5.08 30.40
CA ARG A 23 -11.19 3.87 30.78
C ARG A 23 -9.71 4.19 30.97
N LEU A 24 -9.10 4.88 30.03
CA LEU A 24 -7.71 5.33 30.10
C LEU A 24 -7.46 6.20 31.34
N ALA A 25 -8.33 7.17 31.61
CA ALA A 25 -8.21 8.10 32.74
C ALA A 25 -8.23 7.41 34.12
N ARG A 26 -8.79 6.21 34.23
CA ARG A 26 -8.74 5.39 35.45
C ARG A 26 -7.70 4.27 35.40
N GLY A 27 -6.77 4.31 34.44
CA GLY A 27 -5.63 3.40 34.33
C GLY A 27 -5.91 2.07 33.62
N VAL A 28 -7.03 1.93 32.91
CA VAL A 28 -7.30 0.72 32.11
C VAL A 28 -6.40 0.71 30.88
N ARG A 29 -5.75 -0.43 30.63
CA ARG A 29 -5.07 -0.71 29.37
C ARG A 29 -6.08 -0.99 28.28
N LEU A 30 -6.08 -0.18 27.23
CA LEU A 30 -7.08 -0.24 26.16
C LEU A 30 -6.86 -1.47 25.26
N ASN A 31 -7.94 -2.10 24.86
CA ASN A 31 -7.93 -3.12 23.80
C ASN A 31 -7.96 -2.47 22.40
N TYR A 32 -7.95 -3.31 21.35
CA TYR A 32 -7.99 -2.86 19.95
C TYR A 32 -9.12 -1.85 19.63
N PRO A 33 -10.42 -2.17 19.83
CA PRO A 33 -11.49 -1.24 19.46
C PRO A 33 -11.47 0.05 20.29
N GLU A 34 -11.06 -0.02 21.56
CA GLU A 34 -10.94 1.15 22.43
C GLU A 34 -9.82 2.10 21.98
N ALA A 35 -8.65 1.56 21.62
CA ALA A 35 -7.54 2.35 21.11
C ALA A 35 -7.90 3.04 19.78
N VAL A 36 -8.49 2.30 18.83
CA VAL A 36 -8.96 2.86 17.55
C VAL A 36 -10.00 3.96 17.77
N ALA A 37 -10.98 3.73 18.66
CA ALA A 37 -12.03 4.70 18.94
C ALA A 37 -11.49 5.97 19.59
N LEU A 38 -10.56 5.85 20.56
CA LEU A 38 -9.93 6.99 21.21
C LEU A 38 -9.15 7.83 20.19
N ILE A 39 -8.25 7.20 19.42
CA ILE A 39 -7.44 7.91 18.42
C ILE A 39 -8.35 8.61 17.41
N SER A 40 -9.36 7.91 16.90
CA SER A 40 -10.30 8.48 15.91
C SER A 40 -11.07 9.68 16.47
N ALA A 41 -11.57 9.59 17.71
CA ALA A 41 -12.30 10.69 18.33
C ALA A 41 -11.39 11.90 18.58
N GLN A 42 -10.16 11.68 19.06
CA GLN A 42 -9.20 12.76 19.28
C GLN A 42 -8.75 13.43 17.99
N LEU A 43 -8.57 12.68 16.91
CA LEU A 43 -8.35 13.25 15.60
C LEU A 43 -9.52 14.14 15.17
N LEU A 44 -10.78 13.72 15.36
CA LEU A 44 -11.95 14.54 15.03
C LEU A 44 -12.01 15.86 15.82
N GLU A 45 -11.67 15.84 17.11
CA GLU A 45 -11.61 17.06 17.93
C GLU A 45 -10.50 18.01 17.44
N LEU A 46 -9.31 17.48 17.14
CA LEU A 46 -8.21 18.31 16.64
C LEU A 46 -8.47 18.83 15.20
N ILE A 47 -9.21 18.08 14.38
CA ILE A 47 -9.73 18.56 13.08
C ILE A 47 -10.69 19.73 13.32
N ARG A 48 -11.58 19.61 14.30
CA ARG A 48 -12.54 20.67 14.65
C ARG A 48 -11.84 21.95 15.08
N ASP A 49 -10.66 21.85 15.69
CA ASP A 49 -9.81 22.98 16.09
C ASP A 49 -8.91 23.53 14.96
N GLY A 50 -8.99 22.96 13.76
CA GLY A 50 -8.31 23.49 12.57
C GLY A 50 -6.85 23.07 12.43
N ARG A 51 -6.42 21.99 13.10
CA ARG A 51 -5.10 21.38 12.88
C ARG A 51 -4.98 20.87 11.45
N SER A 52 -3.77 20.87 10.89
CA SER A 52 -3.55 20.39 9.52
C SER A 52 -3.52 18.85 9.45
N VAL A 53 -3.81 18.27 8.28
CA VAL A 53 -3.71 16.82 8.05
C VAL A 53 -2.33 16.29 8.45
N ALA A 54 -1.25 16.96 8.02
CA ALA A 54 0.12 16.54 8.31
C ALA A 54 0.42 16.55 9.82
N GLU A 55 -0.01 17.59 10.53
CA GLU A 55 0.17 17.68 11.98
C GLU A 55 -0.57 16.56 12.72
N LEU A 56 -1.77 16.21 12.25
CA LEU A 56 -2.58 15.15 12.84
C LEU A 56 -2.00 13.75 12.63
N MET A 57 -1.34 13.51 11.49
CA MET A 57 -0.61 12.26 11.24
C MET A 57 0.48 12.04 12.31
N ASP A 58 1.15 13.11 12.75
CA ASP A 58 2.18 13.06 13.78
C ASP A 58 1.63 13.08 15.21
N LEU A 59 0.57 13.87 15.48
CA LEU A 59 -0.08 13.91 16.80
C LEU A 59 -0.75 12.58 17.14
N GLY A 60 -1.38 11.93 16.17
CA GLY A 60 -2.04 10.64 16.38
C GLY A 60 -1.10 9.54 16.90
N ARG A 61 0.18 9.58 16.50
CA ARG A 61 1.22 8.63 16.95
C ARG A 61 1.70 8.87 18.38
N ARG A 62 1.28 9.98 18.99
CA ARG A 62 1.68 10.39 20.35
C ARG A 62 0.58 10.17 21.38
N MET A 63 -0.67 9.90 20.96
CA MET A 63 -1.80 9.78 21.88
C MET A 63 -1.67 8.56 22.80
N LEU A 64 -1.39 7.38 22.25
CA LEU A 64 -1.29 6.13 23.00
C LEU A 64 0.10 5.52 22.85
N GLY A 65 0.63 5.02 23.95
CA GLY A 65 1.84 4.22 23.97
C GLY A 65 1.55 2.77 24.34
N ARG A 66 2.58 1.92 24.25
CA ARG A 66 2.53 0.50 24.58
C ARG A 66 2.02 0.26 26.00
N ALA A 67 2.43 1.10 26.96
CA ALA A 67 2.00 0.99 28.35
C ALA A 67 0.50 1.29 28.58
N GLN A 68 -0.15 2.02 27.66
CA GLN A 68 -1.57 2.39 27.75
C GLN A 68 -2.51 1.35 27.10
N VAL A 69 -1.98 0.32 26.44
CA VAL A 69 -2.77 -0.68 25.71
C VAL A 69 -2.45 -2.11 26.16
N MET A 70 -3.33 -3.05 25.81
CA MET A 70 -3.09 -4.47 26.05
C MET A 70 -1.94 -4.99 25.17
N PRO A 71 -1.25 -6.09 25.57
CA PRO A 71 -0.27 -6.77 24.73
C PRO A 71 -0.85 -7.10 23.33
N GLY A 72 -0.03 -7.01 22.29
CA GLY A 72 -0.42 -7.30 20.89
C GLY A 72 -1.25 -6.21 20.19
N VAL A 73 -1.85 -5.26 20.93
CA VAL A 73 -2.61 -4.15 20.33
C VAL A 73 -1.74 -3.26 19.41
N PRO A 74 -0.49 -2.90 19.75
CA PRO A 74 0.36 -2.11 18.86
C PRO A 74 0.61 -2.78 17.51
N GLU A 75 0.70 -4.11 17.48
CA GLU A 75 0.95 -4.90 16.28
C GLU A 75 -0.33 -5.16 15.48
N LEU A 76 -1.50 -5.18 16.13
CA LEU A 76 -2.80 -5.28 15.47
C LEU A 76 -3.21 -3.97 14.76
N ILE A 77 -2.84 -2.80 15.31
CA ILE A 77 -3.24 -1.51 14.75
C ILE A 77 -2.13 -0.98 13.83
N ALA A 78 -2.15 -1.42 12.57
CA ALA A 78 -1.23 -0.90 11.54
C ALA A 78 -1.51 0.57 11.23
N GLU A 79 -2.77 0.97 11.18
CA GLU A 79 -3.18 2.36 10.95
C GLU A 79 -4.57 2.65 11.51
N VAL A 80 -4.84 3.93 11.78
CA VAL A 80 -6.18 4.44 12.10
C VAL A 80 -6.54 5.52 11.10
N GLN A 81 -7.71 5.38 10.49
CA GLN A 81 -8.21 6.28 9.46
C GLN A 81 -9.49 6.97 9.93
N VAL A 82 -9.54 8.29 9.78
CA VAL A 82 -10.76 9.05 10.03
C VAL A 82 -10.87 10.22 9.07
N GLU A 83 -12.06 10.42 8.53
CA GLU A 83 -12.40 11.65 7.83
C GLU A 83 -13.12 12.64 8.74
N GLY A 84 -12.74 13.91 8.68
CA GLY A 84 -13.39 15.01 9.38
C GLY A 84 -13.49 16.28 8.50
N THR A 85 -14.26 17.25 8.96
CA THR A 85 -14.48 18.53 8.26
C THR A 85 -13.51 19.57 8.76
N PHE A 86 -12.46 19.83 7.97
CA PHE A 86 -11.49 20.89 8.21
C PHE A 86 -12.07 22.25 7.76
N PRO A 87 -11.43 23.38 8.09
CA PRO A 87 -11.80 24.69 7.55
C PRO A 87 -11.87 24.76 6.02
N ASP A 88 -11.10 23.90 5.34
CA ASP A 88 -11.03 23.80 3.88
C ASP A 88 -11.78 22.56 3.32
N GLY A 89 -12.74 22.04 4.09
CA GLY A 89 -13.60 20.92 3.69
C GLY A 89 -13.16 19.56 4.23
N THR A 90 -13.82 18.50 3.78
CA THR A 90 -13.57 17.14 4.29
C THR A 90 -12.24 16.58 3.80
N LYS A 91 -11.41 16.06 4.71
CA LYS A 91 -10.16 15.35 4.38
C LYS A 91 -10.06 14.04 5.16
N LEU A 92 -9.36 13.07 4.58
CA LEU A 92 -8.95 11.83 5.23
C LEU A 92 -7.64 12.06 5.99
N VAL A 93 -7.60 11.64 7.25
CA VAL A 93 -6.37 11.52 8.04
C VAL A 93 -6.08 10.04 8.25
N THR A 94 -4.85 9.64 7.95
CA THR A 94 -4.35 8.29 8.22
C THR A 94 -3.16 8.38 9.17
N VAL A 95 -3.29 7.77 10.34
CA VAL A 95 -2.19 7.67 11.31
C VAL A 95 -1.61 6.28 11.21
N HIS A 96 -0.43 6.17 10.61
CA HIS A 96 0.31 4.90 10.51
C HIS A 96 1.05 4.60 11.82
N HIS A 97 0.99 3.34 12.25
CA HIS A 97 1.57 2.84 13.50
C HIS A 97 1.34 3.80 14.68
N PRO A 98 0.06 4.02 15.07
CA PRO A 98 -0.30 5.03 16.06
C PRO A 98 0.22 4.74 17.46
N ILE A 99 0.63 3.49 17.76
CA ILE A 99 1.17 3.08 19.06
C ILE A 99 2.65 2.73 18.88
N ALA A 100 3.47 3.75 18.66
CA ALA A 100 4.91 3.59 18.41
C ALA A 100 5.78 3.89 19.65
N LEU A 101 5.23 4.62 20.63
CA LEU A 101 5.94 5.04 21.83
C LEU A 101 5.71 4.05 22.97
N GLU A 102 6.65 3.98 23.92
CA GLU A 102 6.42 3.24 25.16
C GLU A 102 5.31 3.90 26.00
N GLN A 103 5.27 5.23 26.01
CA GLN A 103 4.32 6.04 26.74
C GLN A 103 3.70 7.07 25.81
N GLY A 104 2.36 7.09 25.78
CA GLY A 104 1.60 8.14 25.12
C GLY A 104 1.55 9.44 25.94
N ASP A 105 1.19 10.52 25.27
CA ASP A 105 0.89 11.81 25.86
C ASP A 105 -0.58 11.82 26.32
N ALA A 106 -0.77 11.71 27.63
CA ALA A 106 -2.10 11.71 28.23
C ALA A 106 -2.88 13.01 27.99
N ALA A 107 -2.20 14.15 27.82
CA ALA A 107 -2.87 15.42 27.52
C ALA A 107 -3.46 15.39 26.10
N LEU A 108 -2.75 14.78 25.15
CA LEU A 108 -3.26 14.57 23.79
C LEU A 108 -4.33 13.47 23.72
N ALA A 109 -4.22 12.41 24.53
CA ALA A 109 -5.20 11.33 24.53
C ALA A 109 -6.54 11.72 25.18
N LEU A 110 -6.51 12.68 26.11
CA LEU A 110 -7.64 13.15 26.88
C LEU A 110 -8.07 14.57 26.49
N TYR A 111 -7.56 15.10 25.38
CA TYR A 111 -7.90 16.42 24.90
C TYR A 111 -9.42 16.58 24.68
N GLY A 112 -9.96 17.71 25.12
CA GLY A 112 -11.40 18.01 25.07
C GLY A 112 -12.28 17.18 26.03
N SER A 113 -11.75 16.16 26.71
CA SER A 113 -12.54 15.27 27.57
C SER A 113 -12.81 15.81 28.98
N PHE A 114 -11.99 16.76 29.43
CA PHE A 114 -11.95 17.30 30.81
C PHE A 114 -11.73 16.23 31.89
N LEU A 115 -11.26 15.04 31.51
CA LEU A 115 -10.90 13.98 32.45
C LEU A 115 -9.49 14.23 33.04
N PRO A 116 -9.26 13.85 34.30
CA PRO A 116 -7.93 13.94 34.89
C PRO A 116 -6.96 13.00 34.17
N ALA A 117 -5.72 13.45 33.98
CA ALA A 117 -4.67 12.59 33.45
C ALA A 117 -4.37 11.45 34.44
N PRO A 118 -4.29 10.19 33.98
CA PRO A 118 -3.94 9.07 34.83
C PRO A 118 -2.46 9.14 35.24
N ALA A 119 -2.10 8.40 36.29
CA ALA A 119 -0.70 8.11 36.56
C ALA A 119 -0.07 7.34 35.39
N ARG A 120 1.25 7.44 35.23
CA ARG A 120 1.97 6.71 34.17
C ARG A 120 1.79 5.20 34.37
N SER A 121 1.41 4.51 33.29
CA SER A 121 1.28 3.05 33.28
C SER A 121 2.65 2.39 33.35
N GLY A 122 2.75 1.25 34.04
CA GLY A 122 3.96 0.41 34.00
C GLY A 122 4.15 -0.28 32.64
N PRO A 123 5.34 -0.86 32.39
CA PRO A 123 5.63 -1.57 31.14
C PRO A 123 4.73 -2.79 30.95
N VAL A 124 4.64 -3.26 29.70
CA VAL A 124 3.89 -4.47 29.31
C VAL A 124 4.87 -5.59 28.99
N ALA A 125 4.62 -6.80 29.49
CA ALA A 125 5.40 -7.96 29.09
C ALA A 125 5.13 -8.30 27.62
N ALA A 126 6.16 -8.79 26.92
CA ALA A 126 5.99 -9.30 25.57
C ALA A 126 5.15 -10.58 25.60
N GLU A 127 4.17 -10.67 24.70
CA GLU A 127 3.32 -11.84 24.48
C GLU A 127 3.37 -12.26 23.00
N PRO A 128 2.98 -13.50 22.65
CA PRO A 128 2.91 -13.95 21.26
C PRO A 128 1.98 -13.07 20.42
N LEU A 129 2.35 -12.81 19.17
CA LEU A 129 1.60 -11.90 18.32
C LEU A 129 0.35 -12.59 17.74
N PRO A 130 -0.85 -12.01 17.88
CA PRO A 130 -2.05 -12.59 17.29
C PRO A 130 -1.92 -12.71 15.76
N GLY A 131 -2.09 -13.93 15.25
CA GLY A 131 -2.02 -14.20 13.81
C GLY A 131 -0.62 -14.20 13.23
N GLU A 132 0.43 -14.33 14.05
CA GLU A 132 1.79 -14.42 13.56
C GLU A 132 1.98 -15.59 12.57
N VAL A 133 2.69 -15.31 11.49
CA VAL A 133 3.08 -16.32 10.51
C VAL A 133 4.51 -16.75 10.84
N LEU A 134 4.69 -18.04 11.10
CA LEU A 134 6.00 -18.65 11.32
C LEU A 134 6.42 -19.41 10.05
N PRO A 135 7.04 -18.74 9.07
CA PRO A 135 7.46 -19.40 7.85
C PRO A 135 8.62 -20.37 8.12
N ALA A 136 8.68 -21.45 7.35
CA ALA A 136 9.89 -22.26 7.28
C ALA A 136 11.04 -21.43 6.70
N ALA A 137 12.27 -21.71 7.13
CA ALA A 137 13.45 -21.09 6.55
C ALA A 137 13.66 -21.54 5.09
N GLY A 138 14.20 -20.64 4.27
CA GLY A 138 14.52 -20.90 2.87
C GLY A 138 13.83 -19.93 1.91
N ASP A 139 14.10 -20.14 0.62
CA ASP A 139 13.57 -19.32 -0.47
C ASP A 139 12.61 -20.14 -1.35
N ILE A 140 11.67 -19.45 -1.98
CA ILE A 140 10.76 -20.03 -2.97
C ILE A 140 11.24 -19.62 -4.36
N GLU A 141 11.67 -20.60 -5.16
CA GLU A 141 12.00 -20.36 -6.57
C GLU A 141 10.72 -20.07 -7.38
N LEU A 142 10.68 -18.92 -8.04
CA LEU A 142 9.56 -18.52 -8.88
C LEU A 142 9.74 -19.04 -10.30
N ASN A 143 8.62 -19.37 -10.96
CA ASN A 143 8.57 -19.66 -12.40
C ASN A 143 9.55 -20.75 -12.88
N ALA A 144 9.92 -21.68 -12.00
CA ALA A 144 10.91 -22.73 -12.24
C ALA A 144 10.66 -23.53 -13.53
N GLY A 145 11.75 -23.90 -14.20
CA GLY A 145 11.73 -24.75 -15.40
C GLY A 145 11.21 -24.08 -16.68
N ARG A 146 11.02 -22.75 -16.67
CA ARG A 146 10.57 -22.00 -17.86
C ARG A 146 11.75 -21.34 -18.57
N GLU A 147 11.60 -21.18 -19.88
CA GLU A 147 12.55 -20.41 -20.68
C GLU A 147 12.58 -18.95 -20.23
N THR A 148 13.78 -18.41 -20.08
CA THR A 148 14.02 -17.02 -19.66
C THR A 148 14.92 -16.28 -20.63
N VAL A 149 14.75 -14.97 -20.71
CA VAL A 149 15.64 -14.09 -21.47
C VAL A 149 15.92 -12.78 -20.72
N ALA A 150 17.17 -12.36 -20.71
CA ALA A 150 17.58 -11.05 -20.22
C ALA A 150 17.49 -10.03 -21.36
N LEU A 151 16.76 -8.93 -21.16
CA LEU A 151 16.69 -7.85 -22.15
C LEU A 151 16.98 -6.50 -21.50
N ARG A 152 17.83 -5.71 -22.16
CA ARG A 152 18.01 -4.30 -21.83
C ARG A 152 16.82 -3.50 -22.36
N VAL A 153 16.18 -2.73 -21.49
CA VAL A 153 15.00 -1.92 -21.80
C VAL A 153 15.34 -0.47 -21.50
N VAL A 154 15.02 0.42 -22.44
CA VAL A 154 15.26 1.87 -22.31
C VAL A 154 13.93 2.60 -22.46
N ASN A 155 13.58 3.45 -21.50
CA ASN A 155 12.44 4.35 -21.65
C ASN A 155 12.83 5.61 -22.43
N ARG A 156 12.39 5.71 -23.68
CA ARG A 156 12.61 6.88 -24.55
C ARG A 156 11.50 7.94 -24.42
N GLY A 157 10.54 7.73 -23.53
CA GLY A 157 9.44 8.65 -23.27
C GLY A 157 9.79 9.75 -22.27
N ASP A 158 8.88 10.69 -22.12
CA ASP A 158 8.94 11.84 -21.21
C ASP A 158 8.22 11.60 -19.87
N ARG A 159 7.63 10.41 -19.71
CA ARG A 159 6.85 10.00 -18.55
C ARG A 159 7.29 8.64 -18.02
N PRO A 160 7.11 8.39 -16.72
CA PRO A 160 7.41 7.09 -16.15
C PRO A 160 6.49 6.00 -16.71
N ILE A 161 7.06 4.82 -16.91
CA ILE A 161 6.34 3.63 -17.39
C ILE A 161 6.55 2.51 -16.39
N GLN A 162 5.48 1.86 -15.98
CA GLN A 162 5.53 0.73 -15.05
C GLN A 162 4.85 -0.48 -15.70
N VAL A 163 5.55 -1.61 -15.72
CA VAL A 163 5.09 -2.85 -16.36
C VAL A 163 4.90 -3.92 -15.31
N GLY A 164 3.69 -4.47 -15.22
CA GLY A 164 3.33 -5.51 -14.25
C GLY A 164 3.85 -6.90 -14.64
N SER A 165 3.98 -7.76 -13.63
CA SER A 165 4.50 -9.14 -13.72
C SER A 165 3.93 -9.98 -14.87
N HIS A 166 2.62 -9.88 -15.14
CA HIS A 166 1.91 -10.75 -16.09
C HIS A 166 1.51 -10.09 -17.40
N TYR A 167 1.94 -8.85 -17.63
CA TYR A 167 1.65 -8.16 -18.88
C TYR A 167 2.51 -8.74 -20.03
N PRO A 168 1.95 -9.03 -21.22
CA PRO A 168 2.73 -9.50 -22.36
C PRO A 168 3.82 -8.49 -22.72
N PHE A 169 5.09 -8.84 -22.54
CA PHE A 169 6.14 -7.82 -22.50
C PHE A 169 6.34 -7.13 -23.86
N ALA A 170 6.17 -7.87 -24.96
CA ALA A 170 6.19 -7.32 -26.32
C ALA A 170 5.06 -6.30 -26.60
N GLU A 171 3.96 -6.32 -25.83
CA GLU A 171 2.81 -5.41 -25.96
C GLU A 171 2.97 -4.12 -25.14
N THR A 172 4.10 -3.93 -24.45
CA THR A 172 4.30 -2.79 -23.55
C THR A 172 4.41 -1.48 -24.32
N ASN A 173 4.28 -0.36 -23.60
CA ASN A 173 4.26 0.99 -24.16
C ASN A 173 5.32 1.20 -25.26
N ARG A 174 4.90 1.80 -26.38
CA ARG A 174 5.73 2.10 -27.55
C ARG A 174 7.01 2.89 -27.26
N ALA A 175 7.05 3.64 -26.16
CA ALA A 175 8.23 4.41 -25.77
C ALA A 175 9.35 3.54 -25.14
N LEU A 176 9.06 2.31 -24.72
CA LEU A 176 10.07 1.37 -24.27
C LEU A 176 10.78 0.73 -25.46
N SER A 177 12.09 0.97 -25.59
CA SER A 177 12.97 0.40 -26.60
C SER A 177 13.64 -0.85 -26.07
N PHE A 178 13.42 -1.98 -26.73
CA PHE A 178 14.03 -3.28 -26.46
C PHE A 178 13.76 -4.25 -27.62
N ASP A 179 14.28 -5.47 -27.51
CA ASP A 179 14.03 -6.51 -28.50
C ASP A 179 12.62 -7.12 -28.31
N ARG A 180 11.63 -6.53 -28.98
CA ARG A 180 10.24 -7.03 -28.97
C ARG A 180 10.11 -8.42 -29.58
N GLY A 181 11.01 -8.78 -30.49
CA GLY A 181 11.04 -10.11 -31.10
C GLY A 181 11.36 -11.19 -30.07
N ARG A 182 12.38 -10.96 -29.23
CA ARG A 182 12.76 -11.86 -28.11
C ARG A 182 11.77 -11.80 -26.94
N ALA A 183 11.08 -10.68 -26.76
CA ALA A 183 10.03 -10.54 -25.75
C ALA A 183 8.67 -11.17 -26.15
N TYR A 184 8.52 -11.64 -27.39
CA TYR A 184 7.27 -12.23 -27.87
C TYR A 184 6.93 -13.50 -27.10
N GLY A 185 5.75 -13.54 -26.49
CA GLY A 185 5.34 -14.67 -25.65
C GLY A 185 6.00 -14.72 -24.27
N MET A 186 6.67 -13.64 -23.86
CA MET A 186 7.33 -13.50 -22.57
C MET A 186 6.61 -12.49 -21.67
N ARG A 187 6.81 -12.60 -20.36
CA ARG A 187 6.39 -11.65 -19.32
C ARG A 187 7.53 -11.42 -18.33
N LEU A 188 7.43 -10.42 -17.44
CA LEU A 188 8.44 -10.20 -16.42
C LEU A 188 8.57 -11.41 -15.48
N ASP A 189 9.81 -11.79 -15.19
CA ASP A 189 10.15 -12.82 -14.22
C ASP A 189 10.36 -12.20 -12.84
N VAL A 190 9.23 -11.79 -12.23
CA VAL A 190 9.18 -11.12 -10.93
C VAL A 190 8.01 -11.69 -10.11
N PRO A 191 7.95 -11.45 -8.78
CA PRO A 191 6.82 -11.90 -7.96
C PRO A 191 5.48 -11.45 -8.53
N ALA A 192 4.49 -12.34 -8.52
CA ALA A 192 3.17 -12.07 -9.06
C ALA A 192 2.54 -10.83 -8.37
N GLY A 193 1.91 -9.96 -9.16
CA GLY A 193 1.33 -8.70 -8.68
C GLY A 193 2.33 -7.52 -8.59
N THR A 194 3.64 -7.76 -8.63
CA THR A 194 4.66 -6.69 -8.66
C THR A 194 4.88 -6.15 -10.08
N ALA A 195 5.73 -5.13 -10.20
CA ALA A 195 6.02 -4.44 -11.45
C ALA A 195 7.45 -3.91 -11.49
N VAL A 196 7.97 -3.68 -12.70
CA VAL A 196 9.21 -2.94 -12.93
C VAL A 196 8.89 -1.55 -13.45
N ARG A 197 9.47 -0.53 -12.80
CA ARG A 197 9.31 0.89 -13.16
C ARG A 197 10.52 1.40 -13.95
N PHE A 198 10.24 2.17 -14.98
CA PHE A 198 11.21 2.83 -15.85
C PHE A 198 10.95 4.34 -15.84
N GLU A 199 11.85 5.11 -15.23
CA GLU A 199 11.83 6.58 -15.30
C GLU A 199 12.18 7.08 -16.72
N PRO A 200 11.81 8.31 -17.10
CA PRO A 200 12.22 8.90 -18.39
C PRO A 200 13.75 8.81 -18.60
N GLY A 201 14.18 8.24 -19.73
CA GLY A 201 15.60 8.05 -20.06
C GLY A 201 16.28 6.86 -19.37
N GLU A 202 15.62 6.20 -18.42
CA GLU A 202 16.22 5.10 -17.66
C GLU A 202 16.45 3.85 -18.51
N SER A 203 17.57 3.17 -18.27
CA SER A 203 17.89 1.87 -18.85
C SER A 203 18.05 0.81 -17.77
N LYS A 204 17.33 -0.31 -17.90
CA LYS A 204 17.44 -1.47 -16.99
C LYS A 204 17.47 -2.76 -17.78
N THR A 205 18.26 -3.73 -17.32
CA THR A 205 18.13 -5.11 -17.79
C THR A 205 17.08 -5.81 -16.95
N VAL A 206 16.09 -6.42 -17.61
CA VAL A 206 15.03 -7.19 -16.96
C VAL A 206 15.09 -8.65 -17.37
N GLN A 207 14.75 -9.54 -16.43
CA GLN A 207 14.50 -10.94 -16.73
C GLN A 207 13.06 -11.11 -17.17
N LEU A 208 12.89 -11.78 -18.31
CA LEU A 208 11.60 -12.21 -18.80
C LEU A 208 11.51 -13.73 -18.77
N VAL A 209 10.31 -14.25 -18.57
CA VAL A 209 9.99 -15.67 -18.56
C VAL A 209 8.85 -15.97 -19.51
N ALA A 210 8.89 -17.14 -20.16
CA ALA A 210 7.87 -17.56 -21.10
C ALA A 210 6.49 -17.73 -20.46
N PHE A 211 5.44 -17.38 -21.22
CA PHE A 211 4.09 -17.79 -20.90
C PHE A 211 3.96 -19.32 -20.92
N ALA A 212 3.17 -19.83 -19.98
CA ALA A 212 2.78 -21.24 -19.93
C ALA A 212 1.31 -21.42 -20.36
N GLY A 213 0.72 -22.57 -20.05
CA GLY A 213 -0.66 -22.89 -20.44
C GLY A 213 -0.81 -22.99 -21.95
N ALA A 214 -1.92 -22.48 -22.49
CA ALA A 214 -2.21 -22.52 -23.93
C ALA A 214 -1.31 -21.61 -24.80
N ARG A 215 -0.43 -20.81 -24.18
CA ARG A 215 0.51 -19.92 -24.89
C ARG A 215 -0.20 -19.02 -25.93
N VAL A 216 -1.29 -18.37 -25.52
CA VAL A 216 -2.07 -17.43 -26.36
C VAL A 216 -1.95 -16.01 -25.78
N VAL A 217 -1.54 -15.05 -26.60
CA VAL A 217 -1.52 -13.62 -26.25
C VAL A 217 -2.87 -12.98 -26.61
N ARG A 218 -3.42 -12.17 -25.70
CA ARG A 218 -4.67 -11.42 -25.89
C ARG A 218 -4.53 -10.02 -25.27
N GLY A 219 -5.18 -9.03 -25.87
CA GLY A 219 -5.25 -7.67 -25.31
C GLY A 219 -3.96 -6.88 -25.47
N GLY A 220 -3.68 -6.00 -24.51
CA GLY A 220 -2.56 -5.07 -24.60
C GLY A 220 -2.75 -4.06 -25.73
N ASN A 221 -1.80 -3.98 -26.65
CA ASN A 221 -1.90 -3.14 -27.83
C ASN A 221 -2.36 -3.91 -29.08
N ALA A 222 -2.71 -5.20 -28.94
CA ALA A 222 -3.06 -6.09 -30.03
C ALA A 222 -1.98 -6.14 -31.14
N LEU A 223 -0.70 -6.13 -30.76
CA LEU A 223 0.40 -6.27 -31.72
C LEU A 223 0.52 -7.72 -32.19
N GLY A 224 0.38 -8.70 -31.30
CA GLY A 224 0.67 -10.10 -31.57
C GLY A 224 -0.40 -11.08 -31.11
N GLU A 225 -1.68 -10.70 -31.14
CA GLU A 225 -2.78 -11.54 -30.62
C GLU A 225 -2.85 -12.93 -31.27
N GLY A 226 -3.14 -13.94 -30.44
CA GLY A 226 -3.25 -15.33 -30.87
C GLY A 226 -2.17 -16.22 -30.27
N GLU A 227 -2.09 -17.42 -30.82
CA GLU A 227 -1.16 -18.45 -30.37
C GLU A 227 0.29 -18.03 -30.66
N ILE A 228 1.17 -18.27 -29.68
CA ILE A 228 2.59 -17.92 -29.77
C ILE A 228 3.27 -18.90 -30.72
N ASN A 229 3.56 -18.43 -31.92
CA ASN A 229 4.27 -19.18 -32.96
C ASN A 229 5.11 -18.24 -33.85
N PRO A 230 6.00 -18.78 -34.72
CA PRO A 230 6.86 -17.96 -35.58
C PRO A 230 6.09 -17.02 -36.51
N THR A 231 4.95 -17.45 -37.04
CA THR A 231 4.09 -16.62 -37.91
C THR A 231 3.49 -15.44 -37.14
N GLY A 232 3.02 -15.69 -35.91
CA GLY A 232 2.51 -14.67 -35.00
C GLY A 232 3.58 -13.66 -34.60
N ARG A 233 4.82 -14.13 -34.36
CA ARG A 233 5.99 -13.27 -34.10
C ARG A 233 6.29 -12.35 -35.27
N ALA A 234 6.33 -12.88 -36.50
CA ALA A 234 6.59 -12.09 -37.70
C ALA A 234 5.51 -11.01 -37.92
N ARG A 235 4.23 -11.38 -37.76
CA ARG A 235 3.11 -10.42 -37.82
C ARG A 235 3.22 -9.34 -36.74
N MET A 236 3.57 -9.72 -35.51
CA MET A 236 3.76 -8.78 -34.40
C MET A 236 4.86 -7.77 -34.70
N LEU A 237 6.01 -8.21 -35.23
CA LEU A 237 7.10 -7.32 -35.64
C LEU A 237 6.68 -6.38 -36.79
N GLY A 238 5.85 -6.84 -37.72
CA GLY A 238 5.22 -5.99 -38.73
C GLY A 238 4.40 -4.87 -38.09
N ASN A 239 3.50 -5.21 -37.17
CA ASN A 239 2.66 -4.26 -36.44
C ASN A 239 3.48 -3.29 -35.57
N VAL A 240 4.57 -3.76 -34.94
CA VAL A 240 5.51 -2.93 -34.17
C VAL A 240 6.10 -1.82 -35.05
N LYS A 241 6.57 -2.18 -36.25
CA LYS A 241 7.14 -1.23 -37.20
C LYS A 241 6.08 -0.25 -37.72
N GLU A 242 4.93 -0.76 -38.17
CA GLU A 242 3.84 0.05 -38.73
C GLU A 242 3.29 1.07 -37.72
N ARG A 243 3.16 0.66 -36.45
CA ARG A 243 2.56 1.49 -35.39
C ARG A 243 3.57 2.26 -34.56
N GLY A 244 4.85 2.25 -34.95
CA GLY A 244 5.91 3.03 -34.32
C GLY A 244 6.22 2.64 -32.88
N PHE A 245 6.21 1.35 -32.57
CA PHE A 245 6.69 0.84 -31.29
C PHE A 245 8.21 0.76 -31.32
N ALA A 246 8.88 1.38 -30.33
CA ALA A 246 10.33 1.34 -30.25
C ALA A 246 10.81 -0.12 -30.13
N HIS A 247 11.77 -0.45 -30.99
CA HIS A 247 12.34 -1.78 -31.12
C HIS A 247 13.83 -1.65 -31.44
N GLU A 248 14.63 -2.46 -30.76
CA GLU A 248 16.08 -2.53 -30.93
C GLU A 248 16.51 -3.98 -30.74
N GLU A 249 17.02 -4.61 -31.81
CA GLU A 249 17.55 -5.98 -31.75
C GLU A 249 18.72 -6.07 -30.78
N GLN A 250 18.77 -7.14 -29.99
CA GLN A 250 19.85 -7.37 -29.02
C GLN A 250 20.57 -8.68 -29.30
N PRO A 251 21.92 -8.70 -29.22
CA PRO A 251 22.73 -9.88 -29.50
C PRO A 251 22.43 -11.05 -28.55
#